data_AF-A0A535RB73-F1
#
_entry.id   AF-A0A535RB73-F1
#
_cell.length_a   1.000
_cell.length_b   1.000
_cell.length_c   1.000
_cell.angle_alpha   90.00
_cell.angle_beta   90.00
_cell.angle_gamma   90.00
#
_symmetry.space_group_name_H-M   'P 1'
#
loop_
_entity.id
_entity.type
_entity.pdbx_description
1 polymer ?
#
loop_
_entity_poly.entity_id
_entity_poly.type
_entity_poly.pdbx_seq_one_letter_code
_entity_poly.pdbx_strand_id
1 'polypeptide(L)'
;ILIREASIARNLVDLLPLVKQFGPENCCFCTDDREPNFIVEEGHLNQMVRVAVENGIAVEDALVMATHNAALQHRLHRLGAIAPGYQADLLLFDALAGFRPRLVLKRGRALGEIAPVAVPDWVRRSMNAAPVTAASFKVSGGGHLLRVIRVIPSQLLSGAELMEPTVVDGELVADPERDLVKIAVVERHHATGRVGIGFATEVGLQRGAFASTVAHDAHNVVVIGVDDADMAACVTRLGEIGGGIVIASAGRIVAELPLPVAGLMSDRPLAEVDRTLTAMERMLLDMGVTIQAPFMTMSFLALSVIPDLKITDRGLVDVKRFQLVPLEAD
;
A
#
# COMPACT_ATOMS: atom_id res chain seq x y z
N ILE A 1 22.73 -6.99 0.44
CA ILE A 1 21.83 -5.82 0.60
C ILE A 1 20.81 -5.86 -0.53
N LEU A 2 19.53 -5.87 -0.19
CA LEU A 2 18.46 -5.67 -1.16
C LEU A 2 18.12 -4.18 -1.15
N ILE A 3 18.51 -3.47 -2.20
CA ILE A 3 18.26 -2.04 -2.37
C ILE A 3 16.85 -1.91 -2.95
N ARG A 4 15.95 -1.30 -2.17
CA ARG A 4 14.54 -1.22 -2.52
C ARG A 4 14.13 0.08 -3.20
N GLU A 5 13.12 -0.02 -4.07
CA GLU A 5 12.41 1.12 -4.63
C GLU A 5 10.91 0.78 -4.77
N ALA A 6 10.15 1.10 -3.73
CA ALA A 6 8.71 0.86 -3.62
C ALA A 6 7.89 2.09 -4.02
N SER A 7 6.56 1.98 -4.05
CA SER A 7 5.66 3.14 -4.22
C SER A 7 5.88 4.22 -3.15
N ILE A 8 5.93 3.80 -1.88
CA ILE A 8 6.13 4.69 -0.73
C ILE A 8 7.58 4.68 -0.24
N ALA A 9 8.16 3.49 -0.04
CA ALA A 9 9.50 3.34 0.52
C ALA A 9 10.59 3.37 -0.57
N ARG A 10 10.94 4.58 -1.02
CA ARG A 10 11.98 4.82 -2.04
C ARG A 10 13.33 4.97 -1.36
N ASN A 11 14.24 4.00 -1.55
CA ASN A 11 15.58 4.02 -0.95
C ASN A 11 16.69 3.76 -1.96
N LEU A 12 16.38 3.66 -3.25
CA LEU A 12 17.37 3.34 -4.26
C LEU A 12 18.50 4.36 -4.26
N VAL A 13 18.18 5.63 -4.53
CA VAL A 13 19.15 6.71 -4.67
C VAL A 13 19.99 6.88 -3.40
N ASP A 14 19.36 6.81 -2.23
CA ASP A 14 20.03 6.97 -0.93
C ASP A 14 21.05 5.85 -0.65
N LEU A 15 20.83 4.65 -1.19
CA LEU A 15 21.68 3.48 -0.96
C LEU A 15 22.71 3.24 -2.08
N LEU A 16 22.58 3.89 -3.25
CA LEU A 16 23.58 3.80 -4.33
C LEU A 16 25.02 4.19 -3.93
N PRO A 17 25.27 5.13 -2.98
CA PRO A 17 26.63 5.41 -2.52
C PRO A 17 27.38 4.17 -2.01
N LEU A 18 26.68 3.20 -1.42
CA LEU A 18 27.29 1.93 -0.97
C LEU A 18 27.86 1.14 -2.15
N VAL A 19 27.13 1.09 -3.27
CA VAL A 19 27.58 0.41 -4.49
C VAL A 19 28.80 1.10 -5.07
N LYS A 20 28.81 2.44 -5.12
CA LYS A 20 29.95 3.22 -5.62
C LYS A 20 31.22 3.01 -4.79
N GLN A 21 31.05 2.91 -3.47
CA GLN A 21 32.18 2.81 -2.54
C GLN A 21 32.75 1.40 -2.43
N PHE A 22 31.87 0.38 -2.42
CA PHE A 22 32.25 -1.01 -2.09
C PHE A 22 32.05 -2.01 -3.23
N GLY A 23 31.52 -1.56 -4.38
CA GLY A 23 31.22 -2.42 -5.51
C GLY A 23 29.83 -3.07 -5.45
N PRO A 24 29.40 -3.75 -6.54
CA PRO A 24 28.05 -4.30 -6.66
C PRO A 24 27.86 -5.66 -6.00
N GLU A 25 28.95 -6.38 -5.70
CA GLU A 25 29.00 -7.83 -5.42
C GLU A 25 27.96 -8.34 -4.42
N ASN A 26 27.68 -7.55 -3.38
CA ASN A 26 26.74 -7.91 -2.31
C ASN A 26 25.44 -7.12 -2.36
N CYS A 27 25.13 -6.46 -3.48
CA CYS A 27 23.93 -5.67 -3.69
C CYS A 27 23.04 -6.27 -4.79
N CYS A 28 21.74 -6.23 -4.55
CA CYS A 28 20.70 -6.61 -5.51
C CYS A 28 19.57 -5.59 -5.45
N PHE A 29 18.79 -5.47 -6.51
CA PHE A 29 17.57 -4.67 -6.50
C PHE A 29 16.37 -5.49 -6.01
N CYS A 30 15.45 -4.85 -5.28
CA CYS A 30 14.12 -5.37 -5.00
C CYS A 30 13.09 -4.23 -5.13
N THR A 31 11.87 -4.52 -5.56
CA THR A 31 10.84 -3.48 -5.65
C THR A 31 10.12 -3.26 -4.32
N ASP A 32 10.07 -4.29 -3.46
CA ASP A 32 9.09 -4.34 -2.37
C ASP A 32 7.69 -4.12 -2.97
N ASP A 33 6.82 -3.33 -2.34
CA ASP A 33 5.46 -3.06 -2.81
C ASP A 33 5.42 -1.95 -3.89
N ARG A 34 4.87 -2.27 -5.07
CA ARG A 34 4.57 -1.29 -6.13
C ARG A 34 3.12 -1.35 -6.54
N GLU A 35 2.51 -0.18 -6.56
CA GLU A 35 1.16 0.00 -7.06
C GLU A 35 1.12 -0.05 -8.60
N PRO A 36 -0.03 -0.41 -9.19
CA PRO A 36 -0.21 -0.49 -10.63
C PRO A 36 0.24 0.76 -11.39
N ASN A 37 -0.11 1.95 -10.91
CA ASN A 37 0.27 3.24 -11.51
C ASN A 37 1.80 3.43 -11.55
N PHE A 38 2.52 3.13 -10.47
CA PHE A 38 3.98 3.18 -10.44
C PHE A 38 4.59 2.27 -11.52
N ILE A 39 4.08 1.04 -11.65
CA ILE A 39 4.60 0.08 -12.63
C ILE A 39 4.40 0.59 -14.06
N VAL A 40 3.24 1.21 -14.35
CA VAL A 40 2.91 1.75 -15.67
C VAL A 40 3.74 2.99 -15.99
N GLU A 41 3.83 3.93 -15.05
CA GLU A 41 4.48 5.24 -15.25
C GLU A 41 6.00 5.15 -15.18
N GLU A 42 6.52 4.50 -14.14
CA GLU A 42 7.95 4.48 -13.85
C GLU A 42 8.64 3.21 -14.37
N GLY A 43 7.97 2.06 -14.27
CA GLY A 43 8.46 0.74 -14.65
C GLY A 43 8.58 -0.22 -13.46
N HIS A 44 9.22 -1.38 -13.68
CA HIS A 44 9.54 -2.37 -12.65
C HIS A 44 11.05 -2.33 -12.32
N LEU A 45 11.73 -3.48 -12.30
CA LEU A 45 13.19 -3.54 -12.08
C LEU A 45 13.98 -2.76 -13.15
N ASN A 46 13.46 -2.65 -14.36
CA ASN A 46 14.08 -1.85 -15.42
C ASN A 46 14.20 -0.36 -15.05
N GLN A 47 13.25 0.16 -14.26
CA GLN A 47 13.35 1.51 -13.72
C GLN A 47 14.50 1.64 -12.73
N MET A 48 14.69 0.65 -11.86
CA MET A 48 15.76 0.69 -10.86
C MET A 48 17.14 0.66 -11.53
N VAL A 49 17.30 -0.18 -12.57
CA VAL A 49 18.51 -0.21 -13.39
C VAL A 49 18.75 1.14 -14.07
N ARG A 50 17.71 1.73 -14.67
CA ARG A 50 17.77 3.05 -15.29
C ARG A 50 18.23 4.13 -14.30
N VAL A 51 17.56 4.23 -13.15
CA VAL A 51 17.86 5.23 -12.11
C VAL A 51 19.26 5.03 -11.54
N ALA A 52 19.71 3.79 -11.35
CA ALA A 52 21.07 3.51 -10.89
C ALA A 52 22.13 4.05 -11.86
N VAL A 53 21.94 3.82 -13.17
CA VAL A 53 22.85 4.30 -14.22
C VAL A 53 22.81 5.83 -14.34
N GLU A 54 21.62 6.44 -14.29
CA GLU A 54 21.46 7.91 -14.26
C GLU A 54 22.18 8.54 -13.05
N ASN A 55 22.28 7.80 -11.95
CA ASN A 55 23.01 8.20 -10.74
C ASN A 55 24.48 7.75 -10.73
N GLY A 56 25.04 7.33 -11.86
CA GLY A 56 26.48 7.08 -12.03
C GLY A 56 26.97 5.70 -11.57
N ILE A 57 26.09 4.70 -11.49
CA ILE A 57 26.50 3.29 -11.45
C ILE A 57 26.82 2.82 -12.87
N ALA A 58 27.89 2.03 -13.03
CA ALA A 58 28.21 1.44 -14.33
C ALA A 58 27.07 0.54 -14.82
N VAL A 59 26.83 0.49 -16.12
CA VAL A 59 25.73 -0.29 -16.70
C VAL A 59 25.90 -1.78 -16.38
N GLU A 60 27.13 -2.26 -16.45
CA GLU A 60 27.54 -3.62 -16.12
C GLU A 60 27.19 -3.97 -14.67
N ASP A 61 27.54 -3.08 -13.73
CA ASP A 61 27.26 -3.25 -12.30
C ASP A 61 25.75 -3.28 -12.03
N ALA A 62 24.99 -2.36 -12.63
CA ALA A 62 23.54 -2.32 -12.48
C ALA A 62 22.87 -3.60 -13.04
N LEU A 63 23.35 -4.12 -14.18
CA LEU A 63 22.86 -5.38 -14.73
C LEU A 63 23.23 -6.57 -13.85
N VAL A 64 24.44 -6.62 -13.31
CA VAL A 64 24.89 -7.67 -12.37
C VAL A 64 24.04 -7.66 -11.09
N MET A 65 23.74 -6.50 -10.54
CA MET A 65 22.83 -6.33 -9.39
C MET A 65 21.40 -6.81 -9.69
N ALA A 66 20.91 -6.57 -10.91
CA ALA A 66 19.57 -6.96 -11.34
C ALA A 66 19.45 -8.45 -11.73
N THR A 67 20.57 -9.16 -11.90
CA THR A 67 20.58 -10.52 -12.44
C THR A 67 21.42 -11.49 -11.60
N HIS A 68 22.74 -11.47 -11.76
CA HIS A 68 23.65 -12.46 -11.19
C HIS A 68 23.65 -12.43 -9.66
N ASN A 69 23.76 -11.26 -9.05
CA ASN A 69 23.80 -11.15 -7.59
C ASN A 69 22.50 -11.63 -6.96
N ALA A 70 21.35 -11.27 -7.56
CA ALA A 70 20.05 -11.76 -7.10
C ALA A 70 19.98 -13.30 -7.19
N ALA A 71 20.43 -13.88 -8.30
CA ALA A 71 20.45 -15.33 -8.48
C ALA A 71 21.36 -16.02 -7.45
N LEU A 72 22.57 -15.50 -7.21
CA LEU A 72 23.48 -16.02 -6.19
C LEU A 72 22.87 -15.95 -4.80
N GLN A 73 22.27 -14.82 -4.45
CA GLN A 73 21.74 -14.60 -3.11
C GLN A 73 20.54 -15.53 -2.80
N HIS A 74 19.76 -15.88 -3.82
CA HIS A 74 18.68 -16.86 -3.71
C HIS A 74 19.11 -18.30 -4.03
N ARG A 75 20.42 -18.57 -4.21
CA ARG A 75 20.97 -19.90 -4.55
C ARG A 75 20.40 -20.52 -5.83
N LEU A 76 20.05 -19.67 -6.79
CA LEU A 76 19.55 -20.05 -8.10
C LEU A 76 20.72 -20.24 -9.07
N HIS A 77 21.56 -21.25 -8.80
CA HIS A 77 22.89 -21.46 -9.41
C HIS A 77 22.96 -21.56 -10.94
N ARG A 78 21.82 -21.66 -11.63
CA ARG A 78 21.74 -21.72 -13.11
C ARG A 78 21.01 -20.53 -13.71
N LEU A 79 20.77 -19.46 -12.95
CA LEU A 79 20.10 -18.24 -13.40
C LEU A 79 21.03 -17.02 -13.26
N GLY A 80 20.62 -15.91 -13.85
CA GLY A 80 21.24 -14.60 -13.65
C GLY A 80 22.55 -14.36 -14.41
N ALA A 81 23.02 -15.31 -15.24
CA ALA A 81 24.19 -15.12 -16.09
C ALA A 81 24.02 -15.79 -17.46
N ILE A 82 24.76 -15.29 -18.45
CA ILE A 82 24.83 -15.86 -19.80
C ILE A 82 26.11 -16.68 -19.91
N ALA A 83 26.01 -17.99 -19.69
CA ALA A 83 27.13 -18.93 -19.78
C ALA A 83 26.63 -20.36 -20.06
N PRO A 84 27.49 -21.25 -20.59
CA PRO A 84 27.15 -22.67 -20.75
C PRO A 84 26.65 -23.28 -19.42
N GLY A 85 25.55 -24.01 -19.49
CA GLY A 85 24.91 -24.65 -18.32
C GLY A 85 23.90 -23.78 -17.56
N TYR A 86 23.78 -22.48 -17.90
CA TYR A 86 22.74 -21.59 -17.35
C TYR A 86 21.46 -21.68 -18.18
N GLN A 87 20.32 -21.39 -17.54
CA GLN A 87 19.02 -21.30 -18.21
C GLN A 87 19.00 -20.08 -19.13
N ALA A 88 18.50 -20.26 -20.35
CA ALA A 88 18.35 -19.18 -21.33
C ALA A 88 17.15 -18.27 -21.00
N ASP A 89 17.24 -17.56 -19.87
CA ASP A 89 16.37 -16.43 -19.53
C ASP A 89 17.08 -15.15 -19.97
N LEU A 90 16.73 -14.64 -21.14
CA LEU A 90 17.49 -13.61 -21.85
C LEU A 90 16.62 -12.40 -22.16
N LEU A 91 17.20 -11.22 -22.01
CA LEU A 91 16.63 -9.95 -22.44
C LEU A 91 17.50 -9.42 -23.58
N LEU A 92 16.90 -9.19 -24.75
CA LEU A 92 17.58 -8.59 -25.88
C LEU A 92 17.10 -7.15 -26.03
N PHE A 93 18.04 -6.21 -26.08
CA PHE A 93 17.80 -4.79 -26.18
C PHE A 93 18.32 -4.28 -27.53
N ASP A 94 17.59 -3.38 -28.19
CA ASP A 94 18.13 -2.65 -29.34
C ASP A 94 19.10 -1.54 -28.89
N ALA A 95 18.80 -0.95 -27.73
CA ALA A 95 19.64 -0.01 -27.01
C ALA A 95 19.38 -0.15 -25.50
N LEU A 96 20.38 0.17 -24.68
CA LEU A 96 20.25 0.15 -23.22
C LEU A 96 19.58 1.41 -22.66
N ALA A 97 19.20 2.37 -23.53
CA ALA A 97 18.40 3.52 -23.15
C ALA A 97 17.03 3.05 -22.60
N GLY A 98 16.73 3.37 -21.34
CA GLY A 98 15.45 3.02 -20.71
C GLY A 98 15.25 1.55 -20.34
N PHE A 99 16.21 0.66 -20.66
CA PHE A 99 16.19 -0.76 -20.31
C PHE A 99 14.88 -1.49 -20.68
N ARG A 100 14.32 -1.19 -21.86
CA ARG A 100 13.14 -1.88 -22.40
C ARG A 100 13.57 -2.94 -23.41
N PRO A 101 13.39 -4.24 -23.13
CA PRO A 101 13.82 -5.30 -24.04
C PRO A 101 12.92 -5.36 -25.28
N ARG A 102 13.52 -5.55 -26.46
CA ARG A 102 12.79 -5.90 -27.70
C ARG A 102 12.29 -7.34 -27.66
N LEU A 103 13.06 -8.24 -27.05
CA LEU A 103 12.71 -9.65 -26.95
C LEU A 103 13.04 -10.19 -25.55
N VAL A 104 12.09 -10.93 -24.99
CA VAL A 104 12.25 -11.67 -23.74
C VAL A 104 12.19 -13.16 -24.07
N LEU A 105 13.25 -13.88 -23.71
CA LEU A 105 13.30 -15.33 -23.77
C LEU A 105 13.17 -15.89 -22.36
N LYS A 106 12.28 -16.86 -22.16
CA LYS A 106 12.20 -17.68 -20.95
C LYS A 106 12.52 -19.11 -21.32
N ARG A 107 13.55 -19.71 -20.68
CA ARG A 107 14.01 -21.07 -21.00
C ARG A 107 14.26 -21.27 -22.51
N GLY A 108 14.84 -20.27 -23.16
CA GLY A 108 15.22 -20.30 -24.58
C GLY A 108 14.04 -20.10 -25.56
N ARG A 109 12.84 -19.76 -25.07
CA ARG A 109 11.66 -19.52 -25.92
C ARG A 109 11.17 -18.10 -25.78
N ALA A 110 10.78 -17.49 -26.89
CA ALA A 110 10.12 -16.19 -26.89
C ALA A 110 8.86 -16.26 -26.01
N LEU A 111 8.70 -15.26 -25.15
CA LEU A 111 7.49 -15.15 -24.32
C LEU A 111 6.29 -14.90 -25.24
N GLY A 112 5.31 -15.80 -25.18
CA GLY A 112 4.02 -15.62 -25.84
C GLY A 112 3.02 -14.91 -24.93
N GLU A 113 1.74 -15.05 -25.25
CA GLU A 113 0.65 -14.58 -24.40
C GLU A 113 0.67 -15.30 -23.04
N ILE A 114 0.58 -14.52 -21.95
CA ILE A 114 0.49 -15.06 -20.59
C ILE A 114 -0.99 -15.36 -20.32
N ALA A 115 -1.34 -16.63 -20.23
CA ALA A 115 -2.70 -17.04 -19.94
C ALA A 115 -3.15 -16.54 -18.56
N PRO A 116 -4.40 -16.05 -18.41
CA PRO A 116 -4.96 -15.73 -17.11
C PRO A 116 -4.95 -16.95 -16.19
N VAL A 117 -4.65 -16.72 -14.91
CA VAL A 117 -4.72 -17.79 -13.89
C VAL A 117 -6.16 -17.91 -13.42
N ALA A 118 -6.71 -19.12 -13.46
CA ALA A 118 -8.03 -19.41 -12.91
C ALA A 118 -7.99 -19.21 -11.38
N VAL A 119 -8.79 -18.27 -10.88
CA VAL A 119 -8.91 -17.97 -9.45
C VAL A 119 -10.03 -18.82 -8.85
N PRO A 120 -9.75 -19.68 -7.86
CA PRO A 120 -10.78 -20.46 -7.19
C PRO A 120 -11.84 -19.60 -6.50
N ASP A 121 -13.09 -20.05 -6.48
CA ASP A 121 -14.21 -19.32 -5.88
C ASP A 121 -13.98 -18.95 -4.40
N TRP A 122 -13.30 -19.81 -3.63
CA TRP A 122 -13.03 -19.54 -2.22
C TRP A 122 -12.11 -18.34 -2.02
N VAL A 123 -11.20 -18.06 -2.98
CA VAL A 123 -10.35 -16.85 -2.97
C VAL A 123 -11.20 -15.60 -3.24
N ARG A 124 -12.30 -15.75 -3.98
CA ARG A 124 -13.22 -14.64 -4.31
C ARG A 124 -14.20 -14.32 -3.18
N ARG A 125 -14.43 -15.24 -2.26
CA ARG A 125 -15.33 -15.09 -1.11
C ARG A 125 -14.56 -14.71 0.17
N SER A 126 -13.69 -13.71 0.05
CA SER A 126 -12.81 -13.25 1.14
C SER A 126 -13.42 -12.15 2.01
N MET A 127 -14.59 -11.63 1.66
CA MET A 127 -15.32 -10.62 2.43
C MET A 127 -16.36 -11.30 3.33
N ASN A 128 -16.01 -11.46 4.60
CA ASN A 128 -16.86 -11.97 5.66
C ASN A 128 -16.84 -11.00 6.85
N ALA A 129 -17.31 -9.77 6.62
CA ALA A 129 -17.45 -8.74 7.64
C ALA A 129 -18.86 -8.76 8.23
N ALA A 130 -18.98 -8.45 9.52
CA ALA A 130 -20.29 -8.17 10.10
C ALA A 130 -20.85 -6.86 9.50
N PRO A 131 -22.17 -6.71 9.35
CA PRO A 131 -22.77 -5.47 8.88
C PRO A 131 -22.38 -4.29 9.78
N VAL A 132 -22.05 -3.15 9.16
CA VAL A 132 -21.76 -1.90 9.88
C VAL A 132 -22.76 -0.82 9.50
N THR A 133 -22.94 0.13 10.40
CA THR A 133 -23.73 1.34 10.17
C THR A 133 -22.94 2.56 10.64
N ALA A 134 -23.44 3.78 10.43
CA ALA A 134 -22.81 4.98 11.00
C ALA A 134 -22.62 4.87 12.54
N ALA A 135 -23.55 4.19 13.24
CA ALA A 135 -23.42 3.96 14.68
C ALA A 135 -22.22 3.07 15.06
N SER A 136 -21.71 2.26 14.14
CA SER A 136 -20.51 1.42 14.37
C SER A 136 -19.22 2.23 14.48
N PHE A 137 -19.22 3.50 14.06
CA PHE A 137 -18.05 4.40 14.09
C PHE A 137 -18.18 5.52 15.13
N LYS A 138 -19.30 5.55 15.87
CA LYS A 138 -19.50 6.50 16.96
C LYS A 138 -18.59 6.20 18.14
N VAL A 139 -18.10 7.24 18.79
CA VAL A 139 -17.20 7.15 19.93
C VAL A 139 -17.63 8.23 20.92
N SER A 140 -18.29 7.82 22.01
CA SER A 140 -18.60 8.74 23.10
C SER A 140 -17.34 9.07 23.87
N GLY A 141 -17.18 10.34 24.27
CA GLY A 141 -15.98 10.82 24.98
C GLY A 141 -15.96 12.34 25.08
N GLY A 142 -14.80 12.91 25.43
CA GLY A 142 -14.61 14.36 25.37
C GLY A 142 -14.10 15.03 26.64
N GLY A 143 -13.32 14.30 27.46
CA GLY A 143 -12.72 14.84 28.68
C GLY A 143 -11.19 14.72 28.74
N HIS A 144 -10.58 14.13 27.72
CA HIS A 144 -9.20 13.68 27.71
C HIS A 144 -8.54 13.94 26.36
N LEU A 145 -7.21 13.95 26.32
CA LEU A 145 -6.47 14.04 25.06
C LEU A 145 -6.63 12.74 24.26
N LEU A 146 -6.72 12.83 22.94
CA LEU A 146 -6.74 11.68 22.06
C LEU A 146 -5.33 11.23 21.72
N ARG A 147 -5.08 9.92 21.71
CA ARG A 147 -3.93 9.33 21.02
C ARG A 147 -4.21 9.29 19.53
N VAL A 148 -3.46 10.09 18.77
CA VAL A 148 -3.64 10.28 17.33
C VAL A 148 -2.45 9.70 16.58
N ILE A 149 -2.73 8.98 15.48
CA ILE A 149 -1.72 8.46 14.57
C ILE A 149 -1.28 9.60 13.64
N ARG A 150 -0.03 10.05 13.75
CA ARG A 150 0.49 11.05 12.80
C ARG A 150 1.07 10.37 11.57
N VAL A 151 0.50 10.60 10.40
CA VAL A 151 1.07 10.10 9.15
C VAL A 151 2.39 10.83 8.86
N ILE A 152 3.41 10.09 8.44
CA ILE A 152 4.68 10.69 8.00
C ILE A 152 4.74 10.54 6.48
N PRO A 153 4.68 11.64 5.72
CA PRO A 153 4.73 11.57 4.26
C PRO A 153 5.92 10.77 3.73
N SER A 154 5.65 9.93 2.73
CA SER A 154 6.66 9.14 2.00
C SER A 154 7.47 8.18 2.90
N GLN A 155 6.92 7.77 4.04
CA GLN A 155 7.53 6.82 4.98
C GLN A 155 6.51 5.75 5.38
N LEU A 156 7.01 4.55 5.70
CA LEU A 156 6.19 3.48 6.28
C LEU A 156 5.89 3.72 7.77
N LEU A 157 6.74 4.52 8.42
CA LEU A 157 6.64 4.84 9.83
C LEU A 157 5.49 5.82 10.08
N SER A 158 4.83 5.67 11.22
CA SER A 158 3.89 6.66 11.73
C SER A 158 4.41 7.24 13.05
N GLY A 159 4.06 8.50 13.30
CA GLY A 159 4.21 9.12 14.60
C GLY A 159 3.02 8.82 15.51
N ALA A 160 3.14 9.27 16.76
CA ALA A 160 2.07 9.30 17.74
C ALA A 160 2.05 10.69 18.37
N GLU A 161 0.87 11.27 18.54
CA GLU A 161 0.70 12.55 19.21
C GLU A 161 -0.55 12.59 20.06
N LEU A 162 -0.59 13.56 20.98
CA LEU A 162 -1.74 13.83 21.83
C LEU A 162 -2.43 15.10 21.35
N MET A 163 -3.73 15.03 21.11
CA MET A 163 -4.51 16.17 20.60
C MET A 163 -5.81 16.34 21.37
N GLU A 164 -6.26 17.60 21.48
CA GLU A 164 -7.58 17.94 22.01
C GLU A 164 -8.68 17.44 21.06
N PRO A 165 -9.67 16.68 21.56
CA PRO A 165 -10.76 16.17 20.73
C PRO A 165 -11.66 17.29 20.19
N THR A 166 -12.29 17.07 19.04
CA THR A 166 -13.53 17.80 18.70
C THR A 166 -14.71 16.98 19.19
N VAL A 167 -15.57 17.61 19.96
CA VAL A 167 -16.74 16.97 20.57
C VAL A 167 -18.00 17.66 20.05
N VAL A 168 -18.91 16.88 19.47
CA VAL A 168 -20.23 17.33 19.04
C VAL A 168 -21.27 16.40 19.63
N ASP A 169 -22.22 16.95 20.39
CA ASP A 169 -23.28 16.19 21.07
C ASP A 169 -22.77 15.02 21.94
N GLY A 170 -21.60 15.17 22.56
CA GLY A 170 -20.97 14.16 23.42
C GLY A 170 -20.20 13.06 22.67
N GLU A 171 -20.04 13.19 21.36
CA GLU A 171 -19.32 12.25 20.50
C GLU A 171 -18.01 12.87 19.99
N LEU A 172 -16.96 12.07 19.96
CA LEU A 172 -15.67 12.40 19.35
C LEU A 172 -15.82 12.34 17.82
N VAL A 173 -15.63 13.49 17.17
CA VAL A 173 -15.81 13.64 15.72
C VAL A 173 -14.51 14.04 15.04
N ALA A 174 -14.45 13.80 13.73
CA ALA A 174 -13.38 14.32 12.90
C ALA A 174 -13.47 15.86 12.83
N ASP A 175 -12.32 16.51 12.63
CA ASP A 175 -12.17 17.94 12.47
C ASP A 175 -11.21 18.24 11.31
N PRO A 176 -11.74 18.38 10.08
CA PRO A 176 -10.92 18.56 8.89
C PRO A 176 -10.12 19.87 8.88
N GLU A 177 -10.55 20.90 9.61
CA GLU A 177 -9.82 22.17 9.72
C GLU A 177 -8.52 21.99 10.51
N ARG A 178 -8.48 21.00 11.40
CA ARG A 178 -7.30 20.59 12.18
C ARG A 178 -6.62 19.33 11.65
N ASP A 179 -7.03 18.88 10.45
CA ASP A 179 -6.64 17.62 9.83
C ASP A 179 -6.81 16.39 10.75
N LEU A 180 -7.78 16.43 11.66
CA LEU A 180 -8.07 15.33 12.57
C LEU A 180 -9.13 14.42 11.93
N VAL A 181 -8.72 13.38 11.22
CA VAL A 181 -9.63 12.46 10.53
C VAL A 181 -9.88 11.21 11.36
N LYS A 182 -11.08 10.60 11.23
CA LYS A 182 -11.37 9.32 11.87
C LYS A 182 -10.78 8.20 11.03
N ILE A 183 -10.19 7.20 11.68
CA ILE A 183 -9.74 5.95 11.07
C ILE A 183 -10.37 4.76 11.80
N ALA A 184 -10.80 3.75 11.06
CA ALA A 184 -11.31 2.53 11.64
C ALA A 184 -10.82 1.29 10.90
N VAL A 185 -10.67 0.19 11.63
CA VAL A 185 -10.38 -1.14 11.09
C VAL A 185 -11.53 -2.07 11.43
N VAL A 186 -12.19 -2.62 10.41
CA VAL A 186 -13.32 -3.55 10.55
C VAL A 186 -12.85 -4.96 10.20
N GLU A 187 -13.10 -5.89 11.13
CA GLU A 187 -12.75 -7.29 10.95
C GLU A 187 -13.59 -7.93 9.82
N ARG A 188 -12.92 -8.55 8.84
CA ARG A 188 -13.59 -9.05 7.63
C ARG A 188 -13.39 -10.52 7.29
N HIS A 189 -12.74 -11.30 8.16
CA HIS A 189 -12.45 -12.71 7.91
C HIS A 189 -13.45 -13.64 8.60
N HIS A 190 -13.96 -13.23 9.77
CA HIS A 190 -14.73 -14.10 10.67
C HIS A 190 -16.07 -13.50 11.10
N ALA A 191 -16.46 -12.34 10.56
CA ALA A 191 -17.68 -11.61 10.91
C ALA A 191 -17.86 -11.42 12.43
N THR A 192 -16.75 -11.12 13.12
CA THR A 192 -16.74 -11.03 14.60
C THR A 192 -17.44 -9.78 15.14
N GLY A 193 -17.75 -8.81 14.28
CA GLY A 193 -18.29 -7.52 14.68
C GLY A 193 -17.26 -6.58 15.30
N ARG A 194 -15.98 -6.95 15.33
CA ARG A 194 -14.92 -6.10 15.87
C ARG A 194 -14.64 -4.92 14.94
N VAL A 195 -14.63 -3.73 15.55
CA VAL A 195 -14.28 -2.46 14.91
C VAL A 195 -13.33 -1.74 15.86
N GLY A 196 -12.10 -1.51 15.43
CA GLY A 196 -11.18 -0.61 16.13
C GLY A 196 -11.31 0.78 15.54
N ILE A 197 -11.42 1.79 16.39
CA ILE A 197 -11.58 3.20 15.98
C ILE A 197 -10.43 4.01 16.56
N GLY A 198 -9.92 4.95 15.79
CA GLY A 198 -8.93 5.93 16.19
C GLY A 198 -9.01 7.19 15.35
N PHE A 199 -8.02 8.05 15.50
CA PHE A 199 -7.88 9.26 14.72
C PHE A 199 -6.48 9.33 14.10
N ALA A 200 -6.38 10.02 12.98
CA ALA A 200 -5.12 10.29 12.29
C ALA A 200 -5.01 11.76 11.87
N THR A 201 -3.78 12.21 11.69
CA THR A 201 -3.39 13.53 11.16
C THR A 201 -2.42 13.40 10.01
N GLU A 202 -2.19 14.51 9.32
CA GLU A 202 -1.34 14.61 8.12
C GLU A 202 -1.91 13.78 6.96
N VAL A 203 -3.24 13.71 6.85
CA VAL A 203 -3.96 13.01 5.76
C VAL A 203 -4.48 14.02 4.74
N GLY A 204 -5.03 15.14 5.20
CA GLY A 204 -5.57 16.25 4.42
C GLY A 204 -7.06 16.11 4.04
N LEU A 205 -7.72 15.00 4.35
CA LEU A 205 -9.09 14.73 3.89
C LEU A 205 -10.09 15.78 4.42
N GLN A 206 -10.73 16.52 3.52
CA GLN A 206 -11.67 17.60 3.86
C GLN A 206 -13.14 17.19 3.82
N ARG A 207 -13.48 16.15 3.05
CA ARG A 207 -14.87 15.66 2.91
C ARG A 207 -14.87 14.18 2.55
N GLY A 208 -15.94 13.47 2.93
CA GLY A 208 -16.17 12.08 2.57
C GLY A 208 -15.28 11.08 3.31
N ALA A 209 -15.16 9.88 2.73
CA ALA A 209 -14.36 8.79 3.26
C ALA A 209 -13.77 7.95 2.13
N PHE A 210 -12.69 7.22 2.44
CA PHE A 210 -12.13 6.21 1.56
C PHE A 210 -11.70 4.98 2.35
N ALA A 211 -11.81 3.81 1.73
CA ALA A 211 -11.55 2.53 2.37
C ALA A 211 -10.82 1.57 1.44
N SER A 212 -10.10 0.62 2.03
CA SER A 212 -9.40 -0.45 1.31
C SER A 212 -9.46 -1.75 2.11
N THR A 213 -9.50 -2.88 1.40
CA THR A 213 -9.24 -4.21 1.96
C THR A 213 -7.77 -4.60 1.94
N VAL A 214 -6.91 -3.79 1.29
CA VAL A 214 -5.46 -3.90 1.35
C VAL A 214 -4.98 -3.12 2.57
N ALA A 215 -4.83 -3.82 3.70
CA ALA A 215 -4.32 -3.24 4.96
C ALA A 215 -3.25 -4.15 5.57
N HIS A 216 -1.97 -3.79 5.45
CA HIS A 216 -0.87 -4.65 5.88
C HIS A 216 -0.96 -4.96 7.39
N ASP A 217 -0.77 -6.19 7.86
CA ASP A 217 -0.72 -7.48 7.13
C ASP A 217 -1.93 -8.38 7.45
N ALA A 218 -2.82 -7.93 8.36
CA ALA A 218 -4.04 -8.65 8.66
C ALA A 218 -5.07 -8.55 7.53
N HIS A 219 -4.92 -7.54 6.66
CA HIS A 219 -5.80 -7.23 5.54
C HIS A 219 -7.26 -7.21 5.97
N ASN A 220 -7.56 -6.61 7.12
CA ASN A 220 -8.91 -6.20 7.49
C ASN A 220 -9.35 -4.99 6.64
N VAL A 221 -10.62 -4.60 6.69
CA VAL A 221 -11.03 -3.34 6.04
C VAL A 221 -10.47 -2.19 6.86
N VAL A 222 -9.72 -1.29 6.23
CA VAL A 222 -9.34 0.00 6.81
C VAL A 222 -10.13 1.10 6.11
N VAL A 223 -10.66 2.05 6.87
CA VAL A 223 -11.44 3.18 6.37
C VAL A 223 -11.03 4.46 7.09
N ILE A 224 -10.80 5.52 6.32
CA ILE A 224 -10.55 6.88 6.82
C ILE A 224 -11.68 7.77 6.34
N GLY A 225 -12.23 8.62 7.22
CA GLY A 225 -13.30 9.52 6.86
C GLY A 225 -13.47 10.69 7.80
N VAL A 226 -14.21 11.70 7.35
CA VAL A 226 -14.60 12.86 8.16
C VAL A 226 -16.04 12.76 8.68
N ASP A 227 -16.80 11.77 8.22
CA ASP A 227 -18.13 11.47 8.71
C ASP A 227 -18.42 9.96 8.72
N ASP A 228 -19.19 9.51 9.72
CA ASP A 228 -19.45 8.09 9.95
C ASP A 228 -20.32 7.44 8.88
N ALA A 229 -21.13 8.23 8.16
CA ALA A 229 -22.05 7.73 7.14
C ALA A 229 -21.30 7.31 5.88
N ASP A 230 -20.38 8.14 5.39
CA ASP A 230 -19.52 7.82 4.26
C ASP A 230 -18.55 6.68 4.60
N MET A 231 -18.05 6.61 5.84
CA MET A 231 -17.26 5.46 6.30
C MET A 231 -18.08 4.16 6.23
N ALA A 232 -19.31 4.15 6.75
CA ALA A 232 -20.19 2.98 6.68
C ALA A 232 -20.56 2.60 5.23
N ALA A 233 -20.80 3.58 4.36
CA ALA A 233 -21.07 3.36 2.95
C ALA A 233 -19.89 2.67 2.26
N CYS A 234 -18.65 3.11 2.53
CA CYS A 234 -17.45 2.49 1.98
C CYS A 234 -17.33 1.02 2.39
N VAL A 235 -17.46 0.71 3.68
CA VAL A 235 -17.32 -0.67 4.19
C VAL A 235 -18.42 -1.58 3.64
N THR A 236 -19.66 -1.08 3.57
CA THR A 236 -20.79 -1.81 2.98
C THR A 236 -20.50 -2.14 1.53
N ARG A 237 -20.05 -1.15 0.74
CA ARG A 237 -19.76 -1.35 -0.68
C ARG A 237 -18.62 -2.33 -0.90
N LEU A 238 -17.57 -2.29 -0.08
CA LEU A 238 -16.46 -3.25 -0.12
C LEU A 238 -16.96 -4.69 0.07
N GLY A 239 -17.95 -4.91 0.96
CA GLY A 239 -18.61 -6.21 1.11
C GLY A 239 -19.33 -6.66 -0.16
N GLU A 240 -20.03 -5.76 -0.84
CA GLU A 240 -20.79 -6.05 -2.07
C GLU A 240 -19.90 -6.39 -3.28
N ILE A 241 -18.75 -5.72 -3.42
CA ILE A 241 -17.85 -5.91 -4.58
C ILE A 241 -16.80 -7.01 -4.36
N GLY A 242 -16.82 -7.69 -3.21
CA GLY A 242 -15.86 -8.75 -2.89
C GLY A 242 -14.48 -8.26 -2.47
N GLY A 243 -14.40 -7.03 -1.96
CA GLY A 243 -13.19 -6.34 -1.57
C GLY A 243 -12.62 -5.44 -2.66
N GLY A 244 -11.74 -4.53 -2.28
CA GLY A 244 -11.21 -3.52 -3.17
C GLY A 244 -10.89 -2.21 -2.49
N ILE A 245 -11.09 -1.14 -3.25
CA ILE A 245 -10.94 0.24 -2.81
C ILE A 245 -12.24 0.98 -3.12
N VAL A 246 -12.72 1.79 -2.18
CA VAL A 246 -13.97 2.57 -2.34
C VAL A 246 -13.76 3.98 -1.81
N ILE A 247 -14.33 4.97 -2.49
CA ILE A 247 -14.45 6.36 -2.02
C ILE A 247 -15.94 6.70 -1.95
N ALA A 248 -16.36 7.26 -0.83
CA ALA A 248 -17.71 7.78 -0.63
C ALA A 248 -17.68 9.28 -0.31
N SER A 249 -18.72 9.99 -0.73
CA SER A 249 -18.95 11.38 -0.35
C SER A 249 -20.44 11.69 -0.34
N ALA A 250 -20.91 12.36 0.71
CA ALA A 250 -22.30 12.78 0.88
C ALA A 250 -23.31 11.62 0.77
N GLY A 251 -22.98 10.49 1.40
CA GLY A 251 -23.76 9.26 1.48
C GLY A 251 -23.77 8.44 0.19
N ARG A 252 -22.87 8.71 -0.76
CA ARG A 252 -22.84 8.05 -2.07
C ARG A 252 -21.45 7.54 -2.40
N ILE A 253 -21.40 6.40 -3.08
CA ILE A 253 -20.16 5.88 -3.68
C ILE A 253 -19.83 6.73 -4.89
N VAL A 254 -18.66 7.37 -4.88
CA VAL A 254 -18.20 8.25 -5.96
C VAL A 254 -17.12 7.61 -6.82
N ALA A 255 -16.40 6.62 -6.29
CA ALA A 255 -15.48 5.78 -7.06
C ALA A 255 -15.23 4.43 -6.38
N GLU A 256 -14.87 3.43 -7.17
CA GLU A 256 -14.50 2.10 -6.68
C GLU A 256 -13.53 1.38 -7.62
N LEU A 257 -12.68 0.53 -7.03
CA LEU A 257 -11.82 -0.41 -7.73
C LEU A 257 -12.00 -1.80 -7.11
N PRO A 258 -12.78 -2.70 -7.74
CA PRO A 258 -12.93 -4.07 -7.26
C PRO A 258 -11.61 -4.85 -7.30
N LEU A 259 -11.28 -5.50 -6.18
CA LEU A 259 -10.15 -6.43 -6.04
C LEU A 259 -10.67 -7.82 -5.64
N PRO A 260 -11.44 -8.50 -6.53
CA PRO A 260 -12.18 -9.71 -6.17
C PRO A 260 -11.29 -10.90 -5.82
N VAL A 261 -9.98 -10.84 -6.06
CA VAL A 261 -9.05 -11.91 -5.68
C VAL A 261 -8.52 -11.60 -4.27
N ALA A 262 -9.08 -12.28 -3.27
CA ALA A 262 -8.77 -12.12 -1.84
C ALA A 262 -9.03 -10.71 -1.24
N GLY A 263 -9.69 -9.80 -1.98
CA GLY A 263 -9.74 -8.39 -1.61
C GLY A 263 -8.39 -7.68 -1.80
N LEU A 264 -7.47 -8.26 -2.58
CA LEU A 264 -6.10 -7.77 -2.72
C LEU A 264 -5.70 -7.51 -4.17
N MET A 265 -6.19 -8.32 -5.12
CA MET A 265 -5.84 -8.20 -6.54
C MET A 265 -7.08 -8.10 -7.43
N SER A 266 -6.96 -7.34 -8.51
CA SER A 266 -7.95 -7.30 -9.58
C SER A 266 -7.69 -8.42 -10.59
N ASP A 267 -8.74 -8.90 -11.24
CA ASP A 267 -8.66 -9.76 -12.43
C ASP A 267 -8.87 -8.98 -13.74
N ARG A 268 -8.90 -7.64 -13.66
CA ARG A 268 -8.96 -6.73 -14.81
C ARG A 268 -7.56 -6.46 -15.39
N PRO A 269 -7.46 -6.07 -16.67
CA PRO A 269 -6.18 -5.70 -17.28
C PRO A 269 -5.49 -4.54 -16.54
N LEU A 270 -4.15 -4.57 -16.45
CA LEU A 270 -3.34 -3.54 -15.76
C LEU A 270 -3.71 -2.11 -16.16
N ALA A 271 -3.87 -1.85 -17.46
CA ALA A 271 -4.20 -0.51 -17.98
C ALA A 271 -5.61 -0.01 -17.60
N GLU A 272 -6.51 -0.91 -17.17
CA GLU A 272 -7.81 -0.53 -16.61
C GLU A 272 -7.67 -0.24 -15.11
N VAL A 273 -6.97 -1.10 -14.39
CA VAL A 273 -6.68 -0.94 -12.96
C VAL A 273 -5.95 0.37 -12.69
N ASP A 274 -4.88 0.64 -13.44
CA ASP A 274 -4.10 1.88 -13.37
C ASP A 274 -4.97 3.11 -13.62
N ARG A 275 -5.75 3.13 -14.70
CA ARG A 275 -6.61 4.27 -15.03
C ARG A 275 -7.61 4.58 -13.92
N THR A 276 -8.22 3.54 -13.34
CA THR A 276 -9.17 3.68 -12.23
C THR A 276 -8.46 4.16 -10.97
N LEU A 277 -7.33 3.55 -10.59
CA LEU A 277 -6.56 3.93 -9.40
C LEU A 277 -6.07 5.39 -9.51
N THR A 278 -5.48 5.77 -10.64
CA THR A 278 -5.01 7.13 -10.92
C THR A 278 -6.16 8.16 -10.87
N ALA A 279 -7.35 7.80 -11.36
CA ALA A 279 -8.52 8.67 -11.26
C ALA A 279 -9.02 8.81 -9.81
N MET A 280 -8.98 7.74 -9.02
CA MET A 280 -9.33 7.73 -7.61
C MET A 280 -8.36 8.58 -6.77
N GLU A 281 -7.05 8.48 -7.01
CA GLU A 281 -6.05 9.31 -6.32
C GLU A 281 -6.24 10.80 -6.62
N ARG A 282 -6.53 11.16 -7.88
CA ARG A 282 -6.88 12.55 -8.24
C ARG A 282 -8.14 13.03 -7.54
N MET A 283 -9.15 12.18 -7.43
CA MET A 283 -10.37 12.51 -6.69
C MET A 283 -10.09 12.74 -5.20
N LEU A 284 -9.21 11.94 -4.59
CA LEU A 284 -8.79 12.16 -3.21
C LEU A 284 -8.02 13.46 -3.04
N LEU A 285 -7.16 13.82 -3.99
CA LEU A 285 -6.49 15.12 -4.02
C LEU A 285 -7.51 16.27 -4.07
N ASP A 286 -8.54 16.18 -4.93
CA ASP A 286 -9.64 17.15 -4.98
C ASP A 286 -10.50 17.17 -3.70
N MET A 287 -10.47 16.08 -2.92
CA MET A 287 -11.08 15.95 -1.60
C MET A 287 -10.17 16.44 -0.46
N GLY A 288 -8.97 16.93 -0.80
CA GLY A 288 -8.01 17.54 0.12
C GLY A 288 -6.86 16.65 0.56
N VAL A 289 -6.88 15.35 0.20
CA VAL A 289 -5.83 14.41 0.61
C VAL A 289 -4.47 14.83 0.04
N THR A 290 -3.50 15.06 0.92
CA THR A 290 -2.18 15.60 0.56
C THR A 290 -1.09 14.54 0.50
N ILE A 291 -1.34 13.36 1.07
CA ILE A 291 -0.39 12.25 1.10
C ILE A 291 -0.24 11.59 -0.27
N GLN A 292 1.00 11.19 -0.58
CA GLN A 292 1.30 10.39 -1.77
C GLN A 292 0.78 8.95 -1.60
N ALA A 293 0.31 8.35 -2.70
CA ALA A 293 -0.18 6.98 -2.75
C ALA A 293 -1.09 6.66 -1.53
N PRO A 294 -2.23 7.35 -1.39
CA PRO A 294 -3.03 7.38 -0.16
C PRO A 294 -3.50 6.01 0.29
N PHE A 295 -3.81 5.11 -0.66
CA PHE A 295 -4.24 3.75 -0.34
C PHE A 295 -3.11 2.90 0.24
N MET A 296 -1.91 2.99 -0.34
CA MET A 296 -0.72 2.35 0.21
C MET A 296 -0.33 2.95 1.56
N THR A 297 -0.36 4.27 1.72
CA THR A 297 -0.05 4.91 3.01
C THR A 297 -1.03 4.46 4.11
N MET A 298 -2.33 4.44 3.81
CA MET A 298 -3.37 3.97 4.73
C MET A 298 -3.15 2.50 5.14
N SER A 299 -2.70 1.64 4.23
CA SER A 299 -2.51 0.22 4.52
C SER A 299 -1.46 -0.01 5.63
N PHE A 300 -0.42 0.83 5.72
CA PHE A 300 0.61 0.78 6.75
C PHE A 300 0.18 1.35 8.11
N LEU A 301 -0.94 2.08 8.19
CA LEU A 301 -1.49 2.52 9.48
C LEU A 301 -2.09 1.34 10.27
N ALA A 302 -2.45 0.26 9.56
CA ALA A 302 -2.92 -0.98 10.14
C ALA A 302 -1.82 -2.01 10.49
N LEU A 303 -0.55 -1.71 10.15
CA LEU A 303 0.57 -2.64 10.33
C LEU A 303 1.13 -2.60 11.75
N SER A 304 0.61 -3.46 12.62
CA SER A 304 0.88 -3.50 14.07
C SER A 304 2.27 -3.99 14.50
N VAL A 305 3.24 -4.05 13.58
CA VAL A 305 4.62 -4.51 13.83
C VAL A 305 5.68 -3.47 13.50
N ILE A 306 5.30 -2.29 13.01
CA ILE A 306 6.22 -1.16 12.80
C ILE A 306 5.80 0.07 13.65
N PRO A 307 6.75 0.80 14.26
CA PRO A 307 6.44 1.90 15.18
C PRO A 307 5.74 3.11 14.53
N ASP A 308 5.14 4.03 15.30
CA ASP A 308 4.99 4.05 16.77
C ASP A 308 3.59 3.63 17.26
N LEU A 309 2.54 4.27 16.72
CA LEU A 309 1.13 4.00 17.02
C LEU A 309 0.41 3.54 15.76
N LYS A 310 -0.33 2.44 15.87
CA LYS A 310 -1.06 1.79 14.77
C LYS A 310 -2.47 1.44 15.21
N ILE A 311 -3.30 1.00 14.28
CA ILE A 311 -4.68 0.57 14.55
C ILE A 311 -4.94 -0.85 14.04
N THR A 312 -5.74 -1.61 14.78
CA THR A 312 -6.23 -2.94 14.37
C THR A 312 -7.74 -3.00 14.58
N ASP A 313 -8.39 -4.11 14.22
CA ASP A 313 -9.81 -4.34 14.55
C ASP A 313 -10.07 -4.39 16.07
N ARG A 314 -9.02 -4.39 16.90
CA ARG A 314 -9.08 -4.36 18.36
C ARG A 314 -8.79 -2.98 18.96
N GLY A 315 -8.61 -1.95 18.13
CA GLY A 315 -8.28 -0.59 18.55
C GLY A 315 -6.81 -0.23 18.34
N LEU A 316 -6.34 0.80 19.05
CA LEU A 316 -4.98 1.33 18.93
C LEU A 316 -3.94 0.40 19.56
N VAL A 317 -2.79 0.29 18.91
CA VAL A 317 -1.64 -0.50 19.34
C VAL A 317 -0.44 0.42 19.52
N ASP A 318 0.09 0.48 20.74
CA ASP A 318 1.44 1.00 21.01
C ASP A 318 2.42 -0.11 20.62
N VAL A 319 3.05 0.04 19.46
CA VAL A 319 3.90 -1.01 18.87
C VAL A 319 5.21 -1.14 19.63
N LYS A 320 5.71 -0.05 20.24
CA LYS A 320 6.91 -0.10 21.08
C LYS A 320 6.71 -0.95 22.32
N ARG A 321 5.50 -0.91 22.90
CA ARG A 321 5.13 -1.70 24.08
C ARG A 321 4.40 -3.00 23.75
N PHE A 322 4.09 -3.27 22.48
CA PHE A 322 3.30 -4.41 22.00
C PHE A 322 1.98 -4.61 22.77
N GLN A 323 1.26 -3.52 23.03
CA GLN A 323 0.00 -3.57 23.77
C GLN A 323 -1.08 -2.69 23.14
N LEU A 324 -2.34 -3.09 23.37
CA LEU A 324 -3.47 -2.24 23.09
C LEU A 324 -3.47 -1.05 24.06
N VAL A 325 -3.76 0.14 23.55
CA VAL A 325 -3.89 1.36 24.35
C VAL A 325 -5.28 1.99 24.13
N PRO A 326 -5.87 2.64 25.15
CA PRO A 326 -7.13 3.33 24.98
C PRO A 326 -6.97 4.52 24.03
N LEU A 327 -8.08 4.91 23.39
CA LEU A 327 -8.11 6.07 22.51
C LEU A 327 -7.84 7.37 23.27
N GLU A 328 -8.53 7.56 24.39
CA GLU A 328 -8.31 8.68 25.30
C GLU A 328 -7.10 8.40 26.21
N ALA A 329 -6.24 9.41 26.37
CA ALA A 329 -5.09 9.44 27.26
C ALA A 329 -5.41 10.27 28.50
N ASP A 330 -5.08 9.72 29.67
CA ASP A 330 -5.18 10.42 30.96
C ASP A 330 -4.33 11.69 31.01
#